data_AF-A0A9Q9BV42-F1
#
_entry.id   AF-A0A9Q9BV42-F1
#
_cell.length_a   1.000
_cell.length_b   1.000
_cell.length_c   1.000
_cell.angle_alpha   90.00
_cell.angle_beta   90.00
_cell.angle_gamma   90.00
#
_symmetry.space_group_name_H-M   'P 1'
#
loop_
_entity.id
_entity.type
_entity.pdbx_description
1 polymer ?
#
loop_
_entity_poly.entity_id
_entity_poly.type
_entity_poly.pdbx_seq_one_letter_code
_entity_poly.pdbx_strand_id
1 'polypeptide(L)'
;MPAGIRFFHIKLRTYNYFSKFHFLAVLGVVATGVKLDPANPLASAFQFALSDIGPKIFGLVLLAAALTSVIGAAYTSASFLRSFHPFFEKYNNIVIIVFIVFSTLVFVLIGKPVKLLILAGAFNGLILPVTLTAILIASQKKSIVGDYKHPKWMLVFGILAVIVTIFAGYMSLQGLGQLWNS
;
A
#
# COMPACT_ATOMS: atom_id res chain seq x y z
N MET A 1 21.92 25.33 -7.68
CA MET A 1 21.27 24.00 -7.58
C MET A 1 19.77 24.15 -7.81
N PRO A 2 19.16 23.40 -8.75
CA PRO A 2 17.76 23.55 -9.08
C PRO A 2 16.84 23.11 -7.92
N ALA A 3 15.75 23.85 -7.70
CA ALA A 3 14.85 23.73 -6.56
C ALA A 3 14.28 22.31 -6.34
N GLY A 4 14.11 21.54 -7.42
CA GLY A 4 13.66 20.13 -7.34
C GLY A 4 14.60 19.20 -6.59
N ILE A 5 15.92 19.43 -6.64
CA ILE A 5 16.92 18.58 -5.95
C ILE A 5 16.93 18.85 -4.44
N ARG A 6 16.68 20.11 -4.03
CA ARG A 6 16.52 20.46 -2.61
C ARG A 6 15.24 19.89 -2.03
N PHE A 7 14.13 19.93 -2.78
CA PHE A 7 12.86 19.34 -2.36
C PHE A 7 12.95 17.81 -2.21
N PHE A 8 13.63 17.14 -3.14
CA PHE A 8 13.84 15.69 -3.08
C PHE A 8 14.72 15.28 -1.88
N HIS A 9 15.80 16.03 -1.61
CA HIS A 9 16.63 15.81 -0.42
C HIS A 9 15.87 16.03 0.89
N ILE A 10 15.02 17.06 0.97
CA ILE A 10 14.21 17.34 2.15
C ILE A 10 13.17 16.23 2.37
N LYS A 11 12.47 15.80 1.31
CA LYS A 11 11.50 14.70 1.38
C LYS A 11 12.17 13.39 1.81
N LEU A 12 13.34 13.06 1.24
CA LEU A 12 14.12 11.89 1.62
C LEU A 12 14.62 11.96 3.08
N ARG A 13 15.03 13.14 3.55
CA ARG A 13 15.45 13.31 4.96
C ARG A 13 14.27 13.07 5.90
N THR A 14 13.16 13.75 5.69
CA THR A 14 11.98 13.66 6.56
C THR A 14 11.42 12.24 6.59
N TYR A 15 11.38 11.56 5.44
CA TYR A 15 10.91 10.18 5.35
C TYR A 15 11.84 9.21 6.10
N ASN A 16 13.15 9.40 5.96
CA ASN A 16 14.14 8.61 6.69
C ASN A 16 14.04 8.80 8.20
N TYR A 17 13.69 9.99 8.70
CA TYR A 17 13.50 10.18 10.14
C TYR A 17 12.21 9.51 10.62
N PHE A 18 11.09 9.73 9.93
CA PHE A 18 9.79 9.21 10.36
C PHE A 18 9.79 7.68 10.46
N SER A 19 10.31 6.98 9.44
CA SER A 19 10.38 5.52 9.45
C SER A 19 11.28 4.98 10.57
N LYS A 20 12.41 5.65 10.84
CA LYS A 20 13.32 5.31 11.94
C LYS A 20 12.69 5.52 13.31
N PHE A 21 11.96 6.60 13.52
CA PHE A 21 11.26 6.87 14.78
C PHE A 21 10.18 5.82 15.08
N HIS A 22 9.39 5.42 14.09
CA HIS A 22 8.40 4.34 14.27
C HIS A 22 9.07 3.00 14.56
N PHE A 23 10.13 2.67 13.83
CA PHE A 23 10.90 1.45 14.05
C PHE A 23 11.51 1.41 15.46
N LEU A 24 12.16 2.49 15.89
CA LEU A 24 12.77 2.61 17.23
C LEU A 24 11.73 2.58 18.35
N ALA A 25 10.56 3.18 18.14
CA ALA A 25 9.47 3.14 19.11
C ALA A 25 8.94 1.70 19.30
N VAL A 26 8.73 0.96 18.21
CA VAL A 26 8.30 -0.45 18.28
C VAL A 26 9.42 -1.33 18.85
N LEU A 27 10.67 -1.12 18.43
CA LEU A 27 11.84 -1.85 18.93
C LEU A 27 12.05 -1.61 20.43
N GLY A 28 11.82 -0.38 20.92
CA GLY A 28 11.89 -0.07 22.35
C GLY A 28 10.90 -0.88 23.18
N VAL A 29 9.67 -1.06 22.69
CA VAL A 29 8.66 -1.89 23.37
C VAL A 29 9.06 -3.37 23.33
N VAL A 30 9.54 -3.88 22.20
CA VAL A 30 9.96 -5.29 22.07
C VAL A 30 11.23 -5.61 22.87
N ALA A 31 12.18 -4.67 22.96
CA ALA A 31 13.44 -4.83 23.67
C ALA A 31 13.29 -4.92 25.20
N THR A 32 12.14 -4.53 25.75
CA THR A 32 11.83 -4.68 27.18
C THR A 32 11.50 -6.13 27.60
N GLY A 33 11.57 -7.10 26.67
CA GLY A 33 11.45 -8.54 26.99
C GLY A 33 10.01 -9.02 27.25
N VAL A 34 9.03 -8.22 26.80
CA VAL A 34 7.62 -8.44 27.08
C VAL A 34 7.06 -9.59 26.24
N LYS A 35 6.40 -10.56 26.90
CA LYS A 35 5.63 -11.62 26.22
C LYS A 35 4.36 -11.02 25.62
N LEU A 36 4.44 -10.69 24.34
CA LEU A 36 3.29 -10.29 23.54
C LEU A 36 2.36 -11.50 23.35
N ASP A 37 1.05 -11.29 23.45
CA ASP A 37 0.08 -12.33 23.09
C ASP A 37 0.22 -12.62 21.58
N PRO A 38 0.50 -13.89 21.18
CA PRO A 38 0.60 -14.25 19.77
C PRO A 38 -0.69 -14.01 18.98
N ALA A 39 -1.85 -13.90 19.64
CA ALA A 39 -3.11 -13.60 18.97
C ALA A 39 -3.21 -12.13 18.51
N ASN A 40 -2.63 -11.18 19.26
CA ASN A 40 -2.60 -9.77 18.89
C ASN A 40 -1.38 -9.03 19.48
N PRO A 41 -0.20 -9.20 18.87
CA PRO A 41 1.05 -8.66 19.42
C PRO A 41 1.07 -7.13 19.43
N LEU A 42 0.38 -6.48 18.48
CA LEU A 42 0.31 -5.02 18.41
C LEU A 42 -0.58 -4.42 19.49
N ALA A 43 -1.77 -4.99 19.72
CA ALA A 43 -2.64 -4.52 20.81
C ALA A 43 -1.98 -4.75 22.18
N SER A 44 -1.29 -5.88 22.34
CA SER A 44 -0.51 -6.19 23.55
C SER A 44 0.59 -5.14 23.77
N ALA A 45 1.36 -4.81 22.74
CA ALA A 45 2.40 -3.78 22.82
C ALA A 45 1.84 -2.41 23.28
N PHE A 46 0.67 -2.01 22.77
CA PHE A 46 -0.02 -0.80 23.22
C PHE A 46 -0.54 -0.92 24.65
N GLN A 47 -1.03 -2.09 25.06
CA GLN A 47 -1.45 -2.36 26.44
C GLN A 47 -0.29 -2.23 27.42
N PHE A 48 0.90 -2.71 27.08
CA PHE A 48 2.06 -2.55 27.96
C PHE A 48 2.54 -1.10 28.04
N ALA A 49 2.43 -0.32 26.96
CA ALA A 49 2.85 1.08 26.96
C ALA A 49 1.85 2.03 27.67
N LEU A 50 0.54 1.74 27.59
CA LEU A 50 -0.54 2.65 28.02
C LEU A 50 -1.52 1.99 29.00
N SER A 51 -1.17 0.83 29.56
CA SER A 51 -2.03 0.01 30.44
C SER A 51 -3.40 -0.27 29.78
N ASP A 52 -4.50 -0.22 30.54
CA ASP A 52 -5.85 -0.61 30.08
C ASP A 52 -6.43 0.28 28.97
N ILE A 53 -5.89 1.49 28.77
CA ILE A 53 -6.33 2.42 27.73
C ILE A 53 -5.65 2.08 26.38
N GLY A 54 -4.50 1.42 26.42
CA GLY A 54 -3.69 1.08 25.25
C GLY A 54 -4.45 0.37 24.12
N PRO A 55 -5.17 -0.73 24.39
CA PRO A 55 -5.94 -1.43 23.36
C PRO A 55 -7.03 -0.56 22.72
N LYS A 56 -7.63 0.37 23.48
CA LYS A 56 -8.68 1.28 22.97
C LYS A 56 -8.09 2.31 22.01
N ILE A 57 -6.95 2.90 22.37
CA ILE A 57 -6.21 3.82 21.50
C ILE A 57 -5.72 3.10 20.24
N PHE A 58 -5.19 1.88 20.38
CA PHE A 58 -4.79 1.06 19.24
C PHE A 58 -5.95 0.81 18.27
N GLY A 59 -7.14 0.49 18.78
CA GLY A 59 -8.35 0.34 17.97
C GLY A 59 -8.72 1.62 17.21
N LEU A 60 -8.61 2.79 17.86
CA LEU A 60 -8.87 4.09 17.21
C LEU A 60 -7.85 4.40 16.11
N VAL A 61 -6.57 4.09 16.34
CA VAL A 61 -5.49 4.25 15.34
C VAL A 61 -5.71 3.32 14.15
N LEU A 62 -6.06 2.05 14.39
CA LEU A 62 -6.40 1.11 13.32
C LEU A 62 -7.63 1.57 12.52
N LEU A 63 -8.65 2.11 13.19
CA LEU A 63 -9.83 2.65 12.53
C LEU A 63 -9.46 3.84 11.62
N ALA A 64 -8.68 4.79 12.12
CA ALA A 64 -8.22 5.92 11.34
C ALA A 64 -7.37 5.48 10.12
N ALA A 65 -6.44 4.55 10.32
CA ALA A 65 -5.62 3.99 9.25
C ALA A 65 -6.48 3.27 8.19
N ALA A 66 -7.47 2.48 8.61
CA ALA A 66 -8.38 1.78 7.72
C ALA A 66 -9.24 2.75 6.90
N LEU A 67 -9.84 3.77 7.52
CA LEU A 67 -10.67 4.76 6.82
C LEU A 67 -9.88 5.52 5.74
N THR A 68 -8.67 5.95 6.06
CA THR A 68 -7.81 6.68 5.11
C THR A 68 -7.44 5.81 3.91
N SER A 69 -7.16 4.52 4.16
CA SER A 69 -6.85 3.54 3.11
C SER A 69 -8.05 3.24 2.21
N VAL A 70 -9.24 3.00 2.79
CA VAL A 70 -10.47 2.71 2.05
C VAL A 70 -10.86 3.89 1.16
N ILE A 71 -10.82 5.11 1.70
CA ILE A 71 -11.12 6.33 0.94
C ILE A 71 -10.10 6.51 -0.20
N GLY A 72 -8.81 6.32 0.07
CA GLY A 72 -7.75 6.41 -0.94
C GLY A 72 -7.96 5.41 -2.10
N ALA A 73 -8.22 4.14 -1.78
CA ALA A 73 -8.49 3.10 -2.77
C ALA A 73 -9.74 3.42 -3.63
N ALA A 74 -10.82 3.89 -2.99
CA ALA A 74 -12.03 4.28 -3.71
C ALA A 74 -11.81 5.47 -4.65
N TYR A 75 -11.02 6.47 -4.25
CA TYR A 75 -10.66 7.59 -5.12
C TYR A 75 -9.77 7.16 -6.29
N THR A 76 -8.80 6.27 -6.07
CA THR A 76 -7.97 5.72 -7.15
C THR A 76 -8.83 4.95 -8.16
N SER A 77 -9.71 4.06 -7.69
CA SER A 77 -10.64 3.33 -8.57
C SER A 77 -11.59 4.27 -9.31
N ALA A 78 -12.17 5.26 -8.63
CA ALA A 78 -13.03 6.25 -9.27
C ALA A 78 -12.28 7.06 -10.33
N SER A 79 -11.00 7.41 -10.09
CA SER A 79 -10.17 8.09 -11.09
C SER A 79 -9.96 7.24 -12.33
N PHE A 80 -9.74 5.93 -12.20
CA PHE A 80 -9.66 5.04 -13.36
C PHE A 80 -10.98 5.02 -14.14
N LEU A 81 -12.12 4.90 -13.47
CA LEU A 81 -13.44 4.89 -14.12
C LEU A 81 -13.73 6.20 -14.88
N ARG A 82 -13.32 7.36 -14.34
CA ARG A 82 -13.45 8.66 -15.03
C ARG A 82 -12.70 8.67 -16.35
N SER A 83 -11.49 8.09 -16.39
CA SER A 83 -10.68 8.04 -17.61
C SER A 83 -11.25 7.12 -18.69
N PHE A 84 -12.17 6.21 -18.35
CA PHE A 84 -12.85 5.34 -19.32
C PHE A 84 -14.08 5.99 -19.98
N HIS A 85 -14.85 6.83 -19.29
CA HIS A 85 -16.03 7.48 -19.87
C HIS A 85 -16.47 8.76 -19.11
N PRO A 86 -16.81 9.87 -19.81
CA PRO A 86 -17.19 11.16 -19.19
C PRO A 86 -18.46 11.11 -18.32
N PHE A 87 -19.28 10.07 -18.46
CA PHE A 87 -20.43 9.80 -17.59
C PHE A 87 -20.05 9.67 -16.11
N PHE A 88 -18.89 9.07 -15.82
CA PHE A 88 -18.42 8.84 -14.45
C PHE A 88 -17.80 10.09 -13.80
N GLU A 89 -17.49 11.11 -14.59
CA GLU A 89 -17.01 12.39 -14.09
C GLU A 89 -18.12 13.19 -13.42
N LYS A 90 -19.34 13.14 -13.99
CA LYS A 90 -20.52 13.88 -13.52
C LYS A 90 -21.13 13.34 -12.22
N TYR A 91 -20.95 12.04 -11.92
CA TYR A 91 -21.57 11.35 -10.77
C TYR A 91 -20.55 10.75 -9.79
N ASN A 92 -19.43 11.43 -9.61
CA ASN A 92 -18.29 10.93 -8.84
C ASN A 92 -18.59 10.39 -7.45
N ASN A 93 -19.33 11.17 -6.66
CA ASN A 93 -19.65 10.82 -5.29
C ASN A 93 -20.53 9.56 -5.26
N ILE A 94 -21.42 9.40 -6.24
CA ILE A 94 -22.27 8.22 -6.38
C ILE A 94 -21.44 7.00 -6.75
N VAL A 95 -20.46 7.13 -7.66
CA VAL A 95 -19.55 6.03 -8.03
C VAL A 95 -18.77 5.55 -6.81
N ILE A 96 -18.23 6.46 -6.00
CA ILE A 96 -17.50 6.12 -4.77
C ILE A 96 -18.41 5.42 -3.75
N ILE A 97 -19.61 5.95 -3.52
CA ILE A 97 -20.58 5.37 -2.56
C ILE A 97 -21.00 3.97 -3.01
N VAL A 98 -21.37 3.80 -4.28
CA VAL A 98 -21.75 2.50 -4.85
C VAL A 98 -20.60 1.50 -4.73
N PHE A 99 -19.36 1.93 -5.00
CA PHE A 99 -18.17 1.08 -4.88
C PHE A 99 -17.93 0.60 -3.44
N ILE A 100 -18.13 1.49 -2.45
CA ILE A 100 -18.01 1.13 -1.02
C ILE A 100 -19.11 0.14 -0.63
N VAL A 101 -20.38 0.43 -0.94
CA VAL A 101 -21.52 -0.43 -0.60
C VAL A 101 -21.35 -1.82 -1.23
N PHE A 102 -20.95 -1.88 -2.50
CA PHE A 102 -20.68 -3.14 -3.19
C PHE A 102 -19.54 -3.92 -2.53
N SER A 103 -18.43 -3.25 -2.19
CA SER A 103 -17.29 -3.89 -1.53
C SER A 103 -17.65 -4.45 -0.15
N THR A 104 -18.45 -3.72 0.63
CA THR A 104 -18.97 -4.18 1.93
C THR A 104 -19.89 -5.39 1.76
N LEU A 105 -20.75 -5.39 0.73
CA LEU A 105 -21.65 -6.50 0.46
C LEU A 105 -20.89 -7.78 0.10
N VAL A 106 -19.89 -7.69 -0.78
CA VAL A 106 -18.99 -8.81 -1.12
C VAL A 106 -18.26 -9.34 0.12
N PHE A 107 -17.79 -8.44 0.98
CA PHE A 107 -17.12 -8.82 2.23
C PHE A 107 -18.03 -9.63 3.16
N VAL A 108 -19.27 -9.18 3.36
CA VAL A 108 -20.27 -9.87 4.21
C VAL A 108 -20.66 -11.23 3.62
N LEU A 109 -20.80 -11.35 2.29
CA LEU A 109 -21.17 -12.61 1.65
C LEU A 109 -20.07 -13.69 1.71
N ILE A 110 -18.79 -13.30 1.62
CA ILE A 110 -17.66 -14.26 1.60
C ILE A 110 -17.26 -14.69 3.02
N GLY A 111 -17.30 -13.77 3.99
CA GLY A 111 -17.06 -14.06 5.42
C GLY A 111 -15.64 -14.54 5.78
N LYS A 112 -14.67 -14.53 4.84
CA LYS A 112 -13.29 -15.01 5.05
C LYS A 112 -12.26 -13.88 4.88
N PRO A 113 -12.14 -12.96 5.85
CA PRO A 113 -11.31 -11.76 5.75
C PRO A 113 -9.82 -12.08 5.51
N VAL A 114 -9.30 -13.13 6.14
CA VAL A 114 -7.88 -13.52 6.00
C VAL A 114 -7.57 -13.98 4.57
N LYS A 115 -8.45 -14.77 3.94
CA LYS A 115 -8.25 -15.23 2.56
C LYS A 115 -8.34 -14.07 1.57
N LEU A 116 -9.28 -13.14 1.80
CA LEU A 116 -9.40 -11.92 1.00
C LEU A 116 -8.17 -11.02 1.13
N LEU A 117 -7.60 -10.90 2.34
CA LEU A 117 -6.39 -10.12 2.58
C LEU A 117 -5.18 -10.71 1.87
N ILE A 118 -4.99 -12.04 1.93
CA ILE A 118 -3.88 -12.72 1.25
C ILE A 118 -4.04 -12.61 -0.27
N LEU A 119 -5.25 -12.80 -0.79
CA LEU A 119 -5.55 -12.66 -2.21
C LEU A 119 -5.27 -11.23 -2.70
N ALA A 120 -5.74 -10.22 -1.97
CA ALA A 120 -5.48 -8.82 -2.28
C ALA A 120 -3.99 -8.48 -2.24
N GLY A 121 -3.24 -9.04 -1.28
CA GLY A 121 -1.79 -8.90 -1.19
C GLY A 121 -1.07 -9.50 -2.41
N ALA A 122 -1.50 -10.68 -2.87
CA ALA A 122 -0.93 -11.31 -4.06
C ALA A 122 -1.24 -10.51 -5.34
N PHE A 123 -2.49 -10.03 -5.51
CA PHE A 123 -2.82 -9.14 -6.63
C PHE A 123 -2.00 -7.84 -6.60
N ASN A 124 -1.77 -7.26 -5.43
CA ASN A 124 -0.90 -6.08 -5.28
C ASN A 124 0.56 -6.40 -5.62
N GLY A 125 1.07 -7.57 -5.22
CA GLY A 125 2.40 -8.05 -5.63
C GLY A 125 2.55 -8.18 -7.15
N LEU A 126 1.49 -8.55 -7.86
CA LEU A 126 1.48 -8.73 -9.32
C LEU A 126 1.21 -7.44 -10.10
N ILE A 127 0.46 -6.49 -9.54
CA ILE A 127 0.18 -5.23 -10.24
C ILE A 127 1.42 -4.32 -10.30
N LEU A 128 2.33 -4.48 -9.33
CA LEU A 128 3.58 -3.73 -9.22
C LEU A 128 4.51 -3.88 -10.45
N PRO A 129 4.88 -5.10 -10.89
CA PRO A 129 5.72 -5.26 -12.08
C PRO A 129 5.02 -4.78 -13.37
N VAL A 130 3.70 -4.97 -13.48
CA VAL A 130 2.92 -4.54 -14.67
C VAL A 130 2.94 -3.01 -14.79
N THR A 131 2.59 -2.31 -13.71
CA THR A 131 2.54 -0.85 -13.69
C THR A 131 3.93 -0.23 -13.83
N LEU A 132 4.94 -0.78 -13.15
CA LEU A 132 6.31 -0.31 -13.25
C LEU A 132 6.88 -0.50 -14.66
N THR A 133 6.60 -1.62 -15.32
CA THR A 133 7.01 -1.87 -16.71
C THR A 133 6.34 -0.87 -17.66
N ALA A 134 5.02 -0.64 -17.51
CA ALA A 134 4.29 0.32 -18.32
C ALA A 134 4.85 1.75 -18.15
N ILE A 135 5.17 2.15 -16.92
CA ILE A 135 5.76 3.47 -16.62
C ILE A 135 7.18 3.58 -17.20
N LEU A 136 8.00 2.53 -17.12
CA LEU A 136 9.36 2.54 -17.68
C LEU A 136 9.34 2.65 -19.21
N ILE A 137 8.42 1.97 -19.88
CA ILE A 137 8.22 2.11 -21.33
C ILE A 137 7.71 3.51 -21.66
N ALA A 138 6.73 4.03 -20.91
CA ALA A 138 6.21 5.37 -21.10
C ALA A 138 7.28 6.45 -20.88
N SER A 139 8.16 6.27 -19.89
CA SER A 139 9.25 7.22 -19.57
C SER A 139 10.31 7.35 -20.67
N GLN A 140 10.36 6.39 -21.60
CA GLN A 140 11.27 6.41 -22.74
C GLN A 140 10.64 7.04 -23.99
N LYS A 141 9.31 7.19 -24.03
CA LYS A 141 8.61 7.79 -25.17
C LYS A 141 8.65 9.31 -25.08
N LYS A 142 9.44 9.94 -25.97
CA LYS A 142 9.51 11.41 -26.10
C LYS A 142 8.14 12.08 -26.33
N SER A 143 7.20 11.39 -26.96
CA SER A 143 5.83 11.87 -27.16
C SER A 143 5.01 12.01 -25.87
N ILE A 144 5.42 11.35 -24.77
CA ILE A 144 4.72 11.38 -23.47
C ILE A 144 5.47 12.28 -22.48
N VAL A 145 6.80 12.26 -22.48
CA VAL A 145 7.64 12.95 -21.48
C VAL A 145 8.16 14.32 -21.96
N GLY A 146 7.94 14.68 -23.23
CA GLY A 146 8.40 15.94 -23.81
C GLY A 146 9.92 16.07 -23.82
N ASP A 147 10.45 17.22 -23.40
CA ASP A 147 11.89 17.52 -23.37
C ASP A 147 12.64 16.91 -22.16
N TYR A 148 11.95 16.20 -21.28
CA TYR A 148 12.57 15.61 -20.10
C TYR A 148 13.38 14.36 -20.46
N LYS A 149 14.69 14.43 -20.24
CA LYS A 149 15.60 13.30 -20.39
C LYS A 149 15.60 12.48 -19.10
N HIS A 150 14.92 11.35 -19.11
CA HIS A 150 14.95 10.42 -17.99
C HIS A 150 16.39 9.92 -17.77
N PRO A 151 16.97 10.06 -16.56
CA PRO A 151 18.34 9.67 -16.30
C PRO A 151 18.50 8.15 -16.43
N LYS A 152 19.45 7.72 -17.27
CA LYS A 152 19.69 6.29 -17.61
C LYS A 152 19.90 5.41 -16.37
N TRP A 153 20.51 5.95 -15.31
CA TRP A 153 20.70 5.22 -14.05
C TRP A 153 19.39 4.84 -13.36
N MET A 154 18.39 5.75 -13.35
CA MET A 154 17.09 5.49 -12.73
C MET A 154 16.28 4.45 -13.52
N LEU A 155 16.48 4.40 -14.84
CA LEU A 155 15.93 3.37 -15.72
C LEU A 155 16.53 2.00 -15.41
N VAL A 156 17.85 1.90 -15.23
CA VAL A 156 18.52 0.64 -14.83
C VAL A 156 18.00 0.15 -13.48
N PHE A 157 17.89 1.03 -12.48
CA PHE A 157 17.29 0.68 -11.18
C PHE A 157 15.82 0.26 -11.32
N GLY A 158 15.05 0.92 -12.21
CA GLY A 158 13.68 0.54 -12.53
C GLY A 158 13.59 -0.86 -13.12
N ILE A 159 14.45 -1.21 -14.08
CA ILE A 159 14.51 -2.56 -14.67
C ILE A 159 14.88 -3.59 -13.61
N LEU A 160 15.87 -3.31 -12.76
CA LEU A 160 16.23 -4.18 -11.65
C LEU A 160 15.05 -4.40 -10.69
N ALA A 161 14.30 -3.34 -10.35
CA ALA A 161 13.11 -3.44 -9.53
C ALA A 161 11.99 -4.26 -10.20
N VAL A 162 11.81 -4.16 -11.53
CA VAL A 162 10.89 -5.04 -12.27
C VAL A 162 11.31 -6.51 -12.16
N ILE A 163 12.59 -6.83 -12.33
CA ILE A 163 13.10 -8.21 -12.23
C ILE A 163 12.84 -8.77 -10.82
N VAL A 164 13.16 -8.00 -9.77
CA VAL A 164 12.94 -8.40 -8.37
C VAL A 164 11.45 -8.61 -8.09
N THR A 165 10.59 -7.72 -8.58
CA THR A 165 9.14 -7.81 -8.35
C THR A 165 8.48 -8.93 -9.13
N ILE A 166 8.97 -9.28 -10.32
CA ILE A 166 8.53 -10.49 -11.05
C ILE A 166 8.88 -11.75 -10.25
N PHE A 167 10.11 -11.84 -9.72
CA PHE A 167 10.52 -12.95 -8.88
C PHE A 167 9.66 -13.07 -7.61
N ALA A 168 9.42 -11.94 -6.94
CA ALA A 168 8.55 -11.89 -5.76
C ALA A 168 7.09 -12.25 -6.11
N GLY A 169 6.58 -11.81 -7.26
CA GLY A 169 5.24 -12.14 -7.75
C GLY A 169 5.07 -13.63 -8.03
N TYR A 170 6.08 -14.28 -8.63
CA TYR A 170 6.09 -15.72 -8.84
C TYR A 170 6.03 -16.50 -7.52
N MET A 171 6.85 -16.12 -6.54
CA MET A 171 6.82 -16.71 -5.20
C MET A 171 5.46 -16.52 -4.51
N SER A 172 4.85 -15.33 -4.66
CA SER A 172 3.53 -15.05 -4.08
C SER A 172 2.41 -15.92 -4.68
N LEU A 173 2.45 -16.18 -5.99
CA LEU A 173 1.51 -17.08 -6.66
C LEU A 173 1.66 -18.54 -6.22
N GLN A 174 2.89 -19.00 -6.01
CA GLN A 174 3.14 -20.34 -5.47
C GLN A 174 2.60 -20.49 -4.02
N GLY A 175 2.79 -19.47 -3.18
CA GLY A 175 2.26 -19.46 -1.81
C GLY A 175 0.73 -19.47 -1.75
N LEU A 176 0.04 -18.82 -2.70
CA LEU A 176 -1.42 -18.90 -2.84
C LEU A 176 -1.91 -20.32 -3.16
N GLY A 177 -1.19 -21.04 -4.02
CA GLY A 177 -1.55 -22.42 -4.40
C GLY A 177 -1.54 -23.39 -3.21
N GLN A 178 -0.65 -23.16 -2.23
CA GLN A 178 -0.56 -23.97 -1.02
C GLN A 178 -1.72 -23.71 -0.03
N LEU A 179 -2.22 -22.47 0.03
CA LEU A 179 -3.34 -22.06 0.90
C LEU A 179 -4.73 -22.52 0.42
N TRP A 180 -4.85 -22.98 -0.82
CA TRP A 180 -6.09 -23.52 -1.38
C TRP A 180 -6.14 -25.06 -1.31
N ASN A 181 -4.98 -25.70 -1.27
CA ASN A 181 -4.84 -27.15 -1.11
C ASN A 181 -4.77 -27.62 0.37
N SER A 182 -4.86 -26.69 1.33
CA SER A 182 -4.95 -26.95 2.78
C SER A 182 -6.28 -26.42 3.34
#